data_AF-A0A2V8P6N8-F1
#
_entry.id   AF-A0A2V8P6N8-F1
#
_cell.length_a   1.000
_cell.length_b   1.000
_cell.length_c   1.000
_cell.angle_alpha   90.00
_cell.angle_beta   90.00
_cell.angle_gamma   90.00
#
_symmetry.space_group_name_H-M   'P 1'
#
loop_
_entity.id
_entity.type
_entity.pdbx_description
1 polymer ?
#
loop_
_entity_poly.entity_id
_entity_poly.type
_entity_poly.pdbx_seq_one_letter_code
_entity_poly.pdbx_strand_id
1 'polypeptide(L)'
;MSNADLAALLNRADGQIASLLAAHERETQQVIPRRATLHDVGTGLTHKAIICRKRYAEGKTADQIARETHHSLAAVDRYLGDFDRVRQCRQLGMTLEQIAFTLNHSRHLVQEYLELDQELSPLIVKELEANNG
;
A
#
# COMPACT_ATOMS: atom_id res chain seq x y z
N MET A 1 0.22 -12.09 18.12
CA MET A 1 1.60 -12.08 18.67
C MET A 1 2.37 -10.98 17.97
N SER A 2 3.10 -10.15 18.72
CA SER A 2 3.93 -9.07 18.19
C SER A 2 5.32 -9.61 17.78
N ASN A 3 6.05 -8.88 16.93
CA ASN A 3 7.43 -9.25 16.58
C ASN A 3 8.35 -9.24 17.80
N ALA A 4 8.08 -8.37 18.78
CA ALA A 4 8.78 -8.33 20.06
C ALA A 4 8.57 -9.63 20.88
N ASP A 5 7.38 -10.23 20.80
CA ASP A 5 7.10 -11.52 21.47
C ASP A 5 7.90 -12.66 20.82
N LEU A 6 8.06 -12.64 19.49
CA LEU A 6 8.86 -13.63 18.75
C LEU A 6 10.37 -13.43 18.96
N ALA A 7 10.83 -12.18 19.01
CA ALA A 7 12.24 -11.83 19.25
C ALA A 7 12.68 -12.20 20.67
N ALA A 8 11.82 -11.99 21.67
CA ALA A 8 12.05 -12.41 23.05
C ALA A 8 12.08 -13.94 23.17
N LEU A 9 11.26 -14.66 22.39
CA LEU A 9 11.22 -16.12 22.39
C LEU A 9 12.45 -16.77 21.71
N LEU A 10 13.03 -16.09 20.70
CA LEU A 10 14.07 -16.63 19.83
C LEU A 10 15.48 -16.04 20.08
N ASN A 11 15.61 -15.08 21.01
CA ASN A 11 16.86 -14.39 21.35
C ASN A 11 17.59 -13.81 20.12
N ARG A 12 16.83 -13.21 19.19
CA ARG A 12 17.30 -12.70 17.89
C ARG A 12 16.74 -11.30 17.63
N ALA A 13 17.54 -10.45 16.98
CA ALA A 13 17.16 -9.08 16.66
C ALA A 13 16.04 -9.02 15.60
N ASP A 14 15.10 -8.07 15.75
CA ASP A 14 13.88 -7.92 14.95
C ASP A 14 14.12 -7.94 13.42
N GLY A 15 15.21 -7.35 12.95
CA GLY A 15 15.56 -7.33 11.52
C GLY A 15 15.86 -8.72 10.92
N GLN A 16 16.35 -9.67 11.72
CA GLN A 16 16.62 -11.03 11.26
C GLN A 16 15.32 -11.84 11.07
N ILE A 17 14.32 -11.57 11.91
CA ILE A 17 13.00 -12.21 11.86
C ILE A 17 12.24 -11.76 10.61
N ALA A 18 12.32 -10.46 10.26
CA ALA A 18 11.73 -9.93 9.04
C ALA A 18 12.30 -10.58 7.77
N SER A 19 13.63 -10.74 7.70
CA SER A 19 14.31 -11.35 6.54
C SER A 19 13.93 -12.81 6.34
N LEU A 20 13.91 -13.61 7.42
CA LEU A 20 13.52 -15.02 7.36
C LEU A 20 12.08 -15.20 6.91
N LEU A 21 11.19 -14.33 7.38
CA LEU A 21 9.78 -14.42 7.01
C LEU A 21 9.55 -13.97 5.56
N ALA A 22 10.25 -12.94 5.08
CA ALA A 22 10.20 -12.55 3.68
C ALA A 22 10.78 -13.63 2.74
N ALA A 23 11.77 -14.40 3.18
CA ALA A 23 12.27 -15.55 2.43
C ALA A 23 11.20 -16.65 2.38
N HIS A 24 10.57 -16.95 3.52
CA HIS A 24 9.52 -17.95 3.61
C HIS A 24 8.29 -17.60 2.76
N GLU A 25 7.81 -16.36 2.82
CA GLU A 25 6.65 -15.91 2.03
C GLU A 25 6.96 -15.92 0.53
N ARG A 26 8.21 -15.62 0.14
CA ARG A 26 8.65 -15.73 -1.27
C ARG A 26 8.70 -17.18 -1.74
N GLU A 27 9.21 -18.08 -0.91
CA GLU A 27 9.31 -19.50 -1.22
C GLU A 27 7.94 -20.19 -1.27
N THR A 28 7.03 -19.80 -0.40
CA THR A 28 5.73 -20.48 -0.22
C THR A 28 4.56 -19.77 -0.89
N GLN A 29 4.74 -18.51 -1.31
CA GLN A 29 3.69 -17.62 -1.81
C GLN A 29 2.51 -17.45 -0.83
N GLN A 30 2.72 -17.72 0.46
CA GLN A 30 1.72 -17.58 1.50
C GLN A 30 2.12 -16.47 2.46
N VAL A 31 1.25 -15.47 2.61
CA VAL A 31 1.50 -14.32 3.49
C VAL A 31 1.13 -14.69 4.93
N ILE A 32 2.03 -14.41 5.89
CA ILE A 32 1.78 -14.68 7.30
C ILE A 32 1.19 -13.41 7.96
N PRO A 33 -0.09 -13.42 8.36
CA PRO A 33 -0.74 -12.25 8.94
C PRO A 33 -0.14 -11.92 10.31
N ARG A 34 0.51 -10.75 10.42
CA ARG A 34 1.15 -10.28 11.66
C ARG A 34 0.75 -8.83 11.95
N ARG A 35 0.47 -8.56 13.24
CA ARG A 35 -0.04 -7.26 13.75
C ARG A 35 1.02 -6.14 13.72
N ALA A 36 2.28 -6.47 13.45
CA ALA A 36 3.44 -5.58 13.50
C ALA A 36 4.26 -5.57 12.19
N THR A 37 3.67 -5.94 11.04
CA THR A 37 4.26 -5.71 9.70
C THR A 37 4.02 -4.27 9.23
N LEU A 38 4.07 -3.34 10.18
CA LEU A 38 4.02 -1.90 10.00
C LEU A 38 5.49 -1.47 10.00
N HIS A 39 5.97 -0.93 8.89
CA HIS A 39 7.31 -0.35 8.67
C HIS A 39 8.38 -1.31 8.14
N ASP A 40 8.80 -1.01 6.90
CA ASP A 40 10.10 -1.28 6.28
C ASP A 40 10.55 -2.74 6.13
N VAL A 41 10.45 -3.28 4.91
CA VAL A 41 11.56 -3.45 3.96
C VAL A 41 10.95 -3.91 2.62
N GLY A 42 11.31 -3.24 1.53
CA GLY A 42 10.79 -3.48 0.18
C GLY A 42 11.00 -4.90 -0.36
N THR A 43 10.29 -5.16 -1.47
CA THR A 43 10.21 -6.40 -2.27
C THR A 43 9.09 -7.36 -1.86
N GLY A 44 7.91 -7.16 -2.49
CA GLY A 44 6.73 -8.01 -2.40
C GLY A 44 5.48 -7.17 -2.17
N LEU A 45 4.88 -6.61 -3.23
CA LEU A 45 3.56 -5.96 -3.24
C LEU A 45 3.18 -5.22 -1.94
N THR A 46 3.53 -3.93 -1.85
CA THR A 46 3.21 -3.13 -0.65
C THR A 46 1.69 -3.11 -0.39
N HIS A 47 1.27 -3.15 0.89
CA HIS A 47 -0.15 -3.14 1.27
C HIS A 47 -0.93 -1.96 0.64
N LYS A 48 -0.30 -0.79 0.46
CA LYS A 48 -0.87 0.36 -0.26
C LYS A 48 -1.25 0.03 -1.71
N ALA A 49 -0.41 -0.73 -2.41
CA ALA A 49 -0.65 -1.14 -3.79
C ALA A 49 -1.82 -2.13 -3.89
N ILE A 50 -1.91 -3.08 -2.96
CA ILE A 50 -3.05 -4.02 -2.88
C ILE A 50 -4.35 -3.25 -2.61
N ILE A 51 -4.33 -2.32 -1.66
CA ILE A 51 -5.49 -1.48 -1.32
C ILE A 51 -5.95 -0.67 -2.54
N CYS A 52 -5.04 0.00 -3.24
CA CYS A 52 -5.37 0.78 -4.43
C CYS A 52 -5.94 -0.11 -5.56
N ARG A 53 -5.32 -1.26 -5.86
CA ARG A 53 -5.84 -2.18 -6.88
C ARG A 53 -7.24 -2.70 -6.54
N LYS A 54 -7.48 -3.10 -5.29
CA LYS A 54 -8.81 -3.53 -4.86
C LYS A 54 -9.85 -2.42 -5.05
N ARG A 55 -9.47 -1.15 -4.81
CA ARG A 55 -10.37 -0.02 -5.00
C ARG A 55 -10.67 0.29 -6.46
N TYR A 56 -9.64 0.43 -7.29
CA TYR A 56 -9.75 1.01 -8.64
C TYR A 56 -9.74 -0.01 -9.78
N ALA A 57 -9.29 -1.25 -9.53
CA ALA A 57 -9.36 -2.34 -10.50
C ALA A 57 -10.51 -3.30 -10.21
N GLU A 58 -10.80 -3.57 -8.93
CA GLU A 58 -11.87 -4.49 -8.52
C GLU A 58 -13.17 -3.78 -8.08
N GLY A 59 -13.18 -2.45 -7.98
CA GLY A 59 -14.36 -1.67 -7.58
C GLY A 59 -14.81 -1.87 -6.12
N LYS A 60 -13.94 -2.36 -5.24
CA LYS A 60 -14.30 -2.68 -3.86
C LYS A 60 -14.47 -1.44 -2.99
N THR A 61 -15.44 -1.52 -2.07
CA THR A 61 -15.65 -0.52 -1.02
C THR A 61 -14.54 -0.58 0.04
N ALA A 62 -14.30 0.53 0.74
CA ALA A 62 -13.28 0.61 1.79
C ALA A 62 -13.51 -0.44 2.90
N ASP A 63 -14.76 -0.73 3.26
CA ASP A 63 -15.11 -1.79 4.23
C ASP A 63 -14.79 -3.20 3.74
N GLN A 64 -14.99 -3.49 2.45
CA GLN A 64 -14.57 -4.77 1.85
C GLN A 64 -13.05 -4.89 1.88
N ILE A 65 -12.34 -3.83 1.50
CA ILE A 65 -10.88 -3.79 1.48
C ILE A 65 -10.31 -3.96 2.89
N ALA A 66 -10.86 -3.27 3.88
CA ALA A 66 -10.44 -3.37 5.28
C ALA A 66 -10.54 -4.82 5.79
N ARG A 67 -11.66 -5.48 5.51
CA ARG A 67 -11.88 -6.89 5.88
C ARG A 67 -10.91 -7.83 5.18
N GLU A 68 -10.74 -7.69 3.86
CA GLU A 68 -9.90 -8.59 3.05
C GLU A 68 -8.39 -8.40 3.28
N THR A 69 -7.97 -7.19 3.66
CA THR A 69 -6.56 -6.87 3.90
C THR A 69 -6.19 -6.89 5.38
N HIS A 70 -7.14 -7.19 6.27
CA HIS A 70 -6.98 -7.14 7.72
C HIS A 70 -6.48 -5.78 8.25
N HIS A 71 -6.95 -4.68 7.65
CA HIS A 71 -6.70 -3.32 8.11
C HIS A 71 -7.92 -2.72 8.80
N SER A 72 -7.72 -1.66 9.57
CA SER A 72 -8.85 -0.80 9.97
C SER A 72 -9.34 0.03 8.78
N LEU A 73 -10.61 0.40 8.80
CA LEU A 73 -11.19 1.30 7.80
C LEU A 73 -10.37 2.60 7.70
N ALA A 74 -10.02 3.20 8.84
CA ALA A 74 -9.20 4.42 8.88
C ALA A 74 -7.82 4.25 8.21
N ALA A 75 -7.20 3.08 8.31
CA ALA A 75 -5.93 2.82 7.62
C ALA A 75 -6.14 2.71 6.09
N VAL A 76 -7.21 2.05 5.65
CA VAL A 76 -7.58 1.97 4.23
C VAL A 76 -7.86 3.36 3.66
N ASP A 77 -8.68 4.16 4.35
CA ASP A 77 -9.02 5.52 3.93
C ASP A 77 -7.78 6.40 3.81
N ARG A 78 -6.81 6.27 4.74
CA ARG A 78 -5.54 6.98 4.65
C ARG A 78 -4.77 6.59 3.38
N TYR A 79 -4.62 5.31 3.08
CA TYR A 79 -3.89 4.88 1.87
C TYR A 79 -4.57 5.34 0.58
N LEU A 80 -5.90 5.23 0.50
CA LEU A 80 -6.66 5.69 -0.67
C LEU A 80 -6.58 7.22 -0.80
N GLY A 81 -6.72 7.95 0.32
CA GLY A 81 -6.61 9.40 0.33
C GLY A 81 -5.20 9.91 -0.01
N ASP A 82 -4.14 9.21 0.42
CA ASP A 82 -2.76 9.53 0.01
C ASP A 82 -2.59 9.36 -1.51
N PHE A 83 -3.09 8.25 -2.07
CA PHE A 83 -3.06 7.98 -3.51
C PHE A 83 -3.83 9.04 -4.31
N ASP A 84 -5.07 9.34 -3.92
CA ASP A 84 -5.91 10.32 -4.61
C ASP A 84 -5.28 11.72 -4.60
N ARG A 85 -4.68 12.13 -3.47
CA ARG A 85 -3.97 13.41 -3.37
C ARG A 85 -2.75 13.46 -4.29
N VAL A 86 -1.94 12.40 -4.33
CA VAL A 86 -0.78 12.31 -5.27
C VAL A 86 -1.25 12.42 -6.72
N ARG A 87 -2.30 11.67 -7.08
CA ARG A 87 -2.90 11.69 -8.42
C ARG A 87 -3.43 13.07 -8.80
N GLN A 88 -4.13 13.74 -7.88
CA GLN A 88 -4.64 15.09 -8.12
C GLN A 88 -3.50 16.09 -8.35
N CYS A 89 -2.44 16.04 -7.54
CA CYS A 89 -1.27 16.90 -7.74
C CYS A 89 -0.58 16.63 -9.09
N ARG A 90 -0.47 15.35 -9.51
CA ARG A 90 0.04 14.98 -10.84
C ARG A 90 -0.83 15.59 -11.96
N GLN A 91 -2.16 15.50 -11.84
CA GLN A 91 -3.10 16.08 -12.81
C GLN A 91 -3.00 17.61 -12.88
N LEU A 92 -2.64 18.27 -11.79
CA LEU A 92 -2.33 19.71 -11.76
C LEU A 92 -0.94 20.06 -12.36
N GLY A 93 -0.18 19.06 -12.85
CA GLY A 93 1.12 19.26 -13.49
C GLY A 93 2.28 19.45 -12.52
N MET A 94 2.13 19.09 -11.25
CA MET A 94 3.22 19.19 -10.26
C MET A 94 4.30 18.13 -10.50
N THR A 95 5.57 18.49 -10.27
CA THR A 95 6.70 17.53 -10.29
C THR A 95 6.72 16.66 -9.05
N LEU A 96 7.45 15.53 -9.10
CA LEU A 96 7.63 14.63 -7.95
C LEU A 96 8.06 15.38 -6.68
N GLU A 97 9.03 16.29 -6.80
CA GLU A 97 9.54 17.08 -5.68
C GLU A 97 8.48 18.01 -5.11
N GLN A 98 7.70 18.66 -5.99
CA GLN A 98 6.60 19.53 -5.58
C GLN A 98 5.50 18.74 -4.85
N ILE A 99 5.17 17.54 -5.34
CA ILE A 99 4.17 16.66 -4.71
C ILE A 99 4.67 16.20 -3.33
N ALA A 100 5.91 15.71 -3.26
CA ALA A 100 6.52 15.26 -2.01
C ALA A 100 6.54 16.38 -0.95
N PHE A 101 6.92 17.58 -1.36
CA PHE A 101 6.88 18.76 -0.50
C PHE A 101 5.45 19.13 -0.06
N THR A 102 4.52 19.23 -1.02
CA THR A 102 3.14 19.68 -0.77
C THR A 102 2.37 18.73 0.14
N LEU A 103 2.57 17.42 -0.03
CA LEU A 103 1.87 16.39 0.75
C LEU A 103 2.63 15.95 2.01
N ASN A 104 3.81 16.53 2.26
CA ASN A 104 4.72 16.11 3.33
C ASN A 104 4.98 14.60 3.30
N HIS A 105 5.36 14.09 2.12
CA HIS A 105 5.66 12.69 1.86
C HIS A 105 7.10 12.52 1.40
N SER A 106 7.66 11.33 1.60
CA SER A 106 8.98 11.02 1.04
C SER A 106 8.90 10.96 -0.48
N ARG A 107 9.99 11.32 -1.16
CA ARG A 107 10.10 11.20 -2.62
C ARG A 107 9.82 9.77 -3.10
N HIS A 108 10.29 8.78 -2.35
CA HIS A 108 10.07 7.38 -2.66
C HIS A 108 8.59 7.00 -2.60
N LEU A 109 7.86 7.42 -1.56
CA LEU A 109 6.43 7.14 -1.43
C LEU A 109 5.61 7.76 -2.57
N VAL A 110 5.96 9.00 -2.95
CA VAL A 110 5.32 9.67 -4.09
C VAL A 110 5.60 8.93 -5.38
N GLN A 111 6.84 8.51 -5.62
CA GLN A 111 7.22 7.71 -6.79
C GLN A 111 6.39 6.42 -6.89
N GLU A 112 6.27 5.67 -5.78
CA GLU A 112 5.46 4.44 -5.76
C GLU A 112 3.98 4.70 -6.09
N TYR A 113 3.39 5.80 -5.60
CA TYR A 113 2.01 6.16 -5.93
C TYR A 113 1.83 6.63 -7.37
N LEU A 114 2.82 7.35 -7.93
CA LEU A 114 2.80 7.76 -9.34
C LEU A 114 2.90 6.55 -10.28
N GLU A 115 3.73 5.56 -9.94
CA GLU A 115 3.81 4.29 -10.68
C GLU A 115 2.48 3.53 -10.64
N LEU A 116 1.85 3.45 -9.45
CA LEU A 116 0.52 2.85 -9.31
C LEU A 116 -0.56 3.61 -10.10
N ASP A 117 -0.50 4.93 -10.13
CA ASP A 117 -1.45 5.76 -10.88
C ASP A 117 -1.30 5.56 -12.39
N GLN A 118 -0.07 5.41 -12.89
CA GLN A 118 0.17 5.05 -14.29
C GLN A 118 -0.40 3.67 -14.64
N GLU A 119 -0.25 2.69 -13.74
CA GLU A 119 -0.85 1.35 -13.88
C GLU A 119 -2.39 1.41 -13.91
N LEU A 120 -3.00 2.16 -13.00
CA LEU A 120 -4.44 2.16 -12.76
C LEU A 120 -5.23 3.15 -13.63
N SER A 121 -4.58 4.17 -14.19
CA SER A 121 -5.23 5.24 -14.99
C SER A 121 -6.17 4.71 -16.08
N PRO A 122 -5.84 3.67 -16.88
CA PRO A 122 -6.75 3.15 -17.90
C PRO A 122 -8.04 2.53 -17.35
N LEU A 123 -8.01 2.03 -16.11
CA LEU A 123 -9.17 1.39 -15.47
C LEU A 123 -10.10 2.45 -14.87
N ILE A 124 -9.52 3.46 -14.24
CA ILE A 124 -10.28 4.54 -13.61
C ILE A 124 -11.04 5.37 -14.65
N VAL A 125 -10.44 5.64 -15.82
CA VAL A 125 -11.12 6.37 -16.90
C VAL A 125 -12.34 5.60 -17.40
N LYS A 126 -12.24 4.28 -17.59
CA LYS A 126 -13.37 3.44 -18.01
C LYS A 126 -14.51 3.42 -17.00
N GLU A 127 -14.21 3.39 -15.71
CA GLU A 127 -15.22 3.44 -14.65
C GLU A 127 -15.97 4.79 -14.64
N LEU A 128 -15.27 5.90 -14.86
CA LEU A 128 -15.88 7.23 -14.99
C LEU A 128 -16.76 7.36 -16.24
N GLU A 129 -16.34 6.78 -17.36
CA GLU A 129 -17.14 6.76 -18.59
C GLU A 129 -18.40 5.89 -18.43
N ALA A 130 -18.29 4.72 -17.77
CA ALA A 130 -19.41 3.82 -17.54
C ALA A 130 -20.46 4.37 -16.56
N ASN A 131 -20.08 5.24 -15.64
CA ASN A 131 -20.99 5.85 -14.65
C ASN A 131 -21.64 7.16 -15.15
N ASN A 132 -21.22 7.68 -16.31
CA ASN A 132 -21.73 8.92 -16.90
C ASN A 132 -22.63 8.71 -18.14
N GLY A 133 -22.94 7.46 -18.50
CA GLY A 133 -23.85 7.08 -19.59
C GLY A 133 -25.12 6.42 -19.08
#